data_AF-A0A2H9I036-F1
#
_entry.id   AF-A0A2H9I036-F1
#
_cell.length_a   1.000
_cell.length_b   1.000
_cell.length_c   1.000
_cell.angle_alpha   90.00
_cell.angle_beta   90.00
_cell.angle_gamma   90.00
#
_symmetry.space_group_name_H-M   'P 1'
#
loop_
_entity.id
_entity.type
_entity.pdbx_description
1 polymer ?
#
loop_
_entity_poly.entity_id
_entity_poly.type
_entity_poly.pdbx_seq_one_letter_code
_entity_poly.pdbx_strand_id
1 'polypeptide(L)'
;MGRRRKKIIKLPKKRVPTVFLCPSCGKEAIKVEIDRKSNTATVKCGSCGLTREVKIKSIYGEVDAYCMFIDSYYVSSEAPADESGEREG
;
A
#
# COMPACT_ATOMS: atom_id res chain seq x y z
N MET A 1 -11.96 48.72 5.67
CA MET A 1 -12.98 47.73 5.21
C MET A 1 -12.25 46.47 4.72
N GLY A 2 -12.18 45.45 5.58
CA GLY A 2 -11.33 44.28 5.39
C GLY A 2 -12.00 43.20 4.53
N ARG A 3 -11.33 42.83 3.42
CA ARG A 3 -11.70 41.66 2.61
C ARG A 3 -11.37 40.39 3.39
N ARG A 4 -12.36 39.81 4.08
CA ARG A 4 -12.22 38.48 4.70
C ARG A 4 -11.97 37.44 3.61
N ARG A 5 -10.76 36.86 3.57
CA ARG A 5 -10.42 35.71 2.72
C ARG A 5 -11.26 34.50 3.15
N LYS A 6 -12.05 33.93 2.23
CA LYS A 6 -12.71 32.63 2.42
C LYS A 6 -11.63 31.53 2.52
N LYS A 7 -11.62 30.76 3.61
CA LYS A 7 -10.83 29.52 3.73
C LYS A 7 -11.37 28.53 2.71
N ILE A 8 -10.59 28.24 1.67
CA ILE A 8 -10.86 27.15 0.75
C ILE A 8 -10.63 25.86 1.55
N ILE A 9 -11.71 25.22 2.01
CA ILE A 9 -11.65 23.90 2.62
C ILE A 9 -11.39 22.93 1.48
N LYS A 10 -10.14 22.53 1.30
CA LYS A 10 -9.77 21.49 0.34
C LYS A 10 -10.37 20.18 0.85
N LEU A 11 -11.43 19.71 0.19
CA LEU A 11 -12.03 18.41 0.48
C LEU A 11 -10.92 17.35 0.30
N PRO A 12 -10.58 16.57 1.35
CA PRO A 12 -9.55 15.54 1.23
C PRO A 12 -10.02 14.53 0.19
N LYS A 13 -9.20 14.31 -0.85
CA LYS A 13 -9.49 13.34 -1.90
C LYS A 13 -9.77 11.99 -1.22
N LYS A 14 -10.95 11.39 -1.51
CA LYS A 14 -11.30 10.03 -1.09
C LYS A 14 -10.18 9.10 -1.59
N ARG A 15 -9.29 8.71 -0.69
CA ARG A 15 -8.27 7.70 -0.98
C ARG A 15 -8.95 6.35 -0.87
N VAL A 16 -8.66 5.45 -1.81
CA VAL A 16 -8.93 4.03 -1.63
C VAL A 16 -8.42 3.59 -0.25
N PRO A 17 -9.15 2.71 0.47
CA PRO A 17 -8.79 2.34 1.82
C PRO A 17 -7.37 1.76 1.83
N THR A 18 -6.43 2.51 2.42
CA THR A 18 -4.99 2.21 2.44
C THR A 18 -4.65 1.25 3.59
N VAL A 19 -5.50 0.26 3.85
CA VAL A 19 -5.34 -0.68 4.96
C VAL A 19 -5.34 -2.09 4.41
N PHE A 20 -4.14 -2.66 4.31
CA PHE A 20 -3.90 -4.05 3.94
C PHE A 20 -3.50 -4.88 5.17
N LEU A 21 -3.66 -6.19 5.06
CA LEU A 21 -3.39 -7.17 6.11
C LEU A 21 -1.89 -7.34 6.35
N CYS A 22 -1.42 -7.19 7.58
CA CYS A 22 0.00 -7.39 7.88
C CYS A 22 0.32 -8.88 8.12
N PRO A 23 1.26 -9.50 7.36
CA PRO A 23 1.61 -10.91 7.56
C PRO A 23 2.32 -11.17 8.89
N SER A 24 2.92 -10.14 9.50
CA SER A 24 3.64 -10.28 10.77
C SER A 24 2.76 -10.14 12.02
N CYS A 25 1.66 -9.38 11.95
CA CYS A 25 0.81 -9.10 13.12
C CYS A 25 -0.69 -9.39 12.92
N GLY A 26 -1.11 -9.81 11.71
CA GLY A 26 -2.49 -10.17 11.40
C GLY A 26 -3.49 -9.00 11.37
N LYS A 27 -3.03 -7.75 11.51
CA LYS A 27 -3.88 -6.56 11.56
C LYS A 27 -3.89 -5.83 10.21
N GLU A 28 -5.05 -5.28 9.84
CA GLU A 28 -5.26 -4.45 8.65
C GLU A 28 -4.70 -3.03 8.85
N ALA A 29 -3.36 -2.92 8.89
CA ALA A 29 -2.68 -1.67 9.22
C ALA A 29 -1.54 -1.33 8.24
N ILE A 30 -1.44 -2.02 7.10
CA ILE A 30 -0.45 -1.71 6.07
C ILE A 30 -0.93 -0.58 5.18
N LYS A 31 -0.10 0.45 5.07
CA LYS A 31 -0.27 1.63 4.24
C LYS A 31 0.77 1.63 3.13
N VAL A 32 0.33 1.79 1.89
CA VAL A 32 1.22 1.88 0.72
C VAL A 32 1.22 3.32 0.23
N GLU A 33 2.41 3.90 0.08
CA GLU A 33 2.60 5.23 -0.52
C GLU A 33 3.42 5.06 -1.80
N ILE A 34 2.79 5.31 -2.96
CA ILE A 34 3.46 5.24 -4.26
C ILE A 34 3.98 6.60 -4.65
N ASP A 35 5.30 6.72 -4.78
CA ASP A 35 5.93 7.86 -5.40
C ASP A 35 6.18 7.60 -6.89
N ARG A 36 5.32 8.20 -7.72
CA ARG A 36 5.37 8.07 -9.19
C ARG A 36 6.58 8.77 -9.80
N LYS A 37 7.26 9.68 -9.09
CA LYS A 37 8.44 10.37 -9.61
C LYS A 37 9.67 9.50 -9.51
N SER A 38 9.80 8.77 -8.40
CA SER A 38 10.92 7.86 -8.15
C SER A 38 10.63 6.40 -8.48
N ASN A 39 9.40 6.07 -8.92
CA ASN A 39 8.96 4.71 -9.20
C ASN A 39 9.24 3.76 -8.01
N THR A 40 8.98 4.28 -6.81
CA THR A 40 9.13 3.56 -5.56
C THR A 40 7.83 3.61 -4.78
N ALA A 41 7.46 2.48 -4.20
CA ALA A 41 6.40 2.34 -3.22
C ALA A 41 7.02 2.14 -1.84
N THR A 42 6.51 2.86 -0.86
CA THR A 42 6.85 2.65 0.55
C THR A 42 5.67 1.99 1.23
N VAL A 43 5.87 0.79 1.75
CA VAL A 43 4.91 0.00 2.51
C VAL A 43 5.20 0.17 4.00
N LYS A 44 4.23 0.65 4.78
CA LYS A 44 4.36 0.91 6.22
C LYS A 44 3.22 0.27 7.01
N CYS A 45 3.53 -0.55 8.00
CA CYS A 45 2.55 -1.09 8.94
C CYS A 45 2.45 -0.20 10.18
N GLY A 46 1.25 0.31 10.47
CA GLY A 46 0.98 1.09 11.67
C GLY A 46 0.82 0.29 12.96
N SER A 47 0.76 -1.04 12.89
CA SER A 47 0.58 -1.91 14.08
C SER A 47 1.88 -2.48 14.63
N CYS A 48 2.81 -2.90 13.77
CA CYS A 48 4.10 -3.47 14.19
C CYS A 48 5.31 -2.60 13.80
N GLY A 49 5.10 -1.50 13.04
CA GLY A 49 6.18 -0.61 12.62
C GLY A 49 6.98 -1.08 11.40
N LEU A 50 6.60 -2.20 10.76
CA LEU A 50 7.26 -2.70 9.55
C LEU A 50 7.26 -1.64 8.45
N THR A 51 8.42 -1.28 7.96
CA THR A 51 8.57 -0.34 6.84
C THR A 51 9.46 -0.97 5.79
N ARG A 52 8.99 -1.01 4.54
CA ARG A 52 9.74 -1.58 3.43
C ARG A 52 9.55 -0.72 2.17
N GLU A 53 10.63 -0.49 1.47
CA GLU A 53 10.62 0.23 0.19
C GLU A 53 10.75 -0.78 -0.94
N VAL A 54 9.87 -0.65 -1.94
CA VAL A 54 9.75 -1.57 -3.07
C VAL A 54 9.80 -0.74 -4.34
N LYS A 55 10.61 -1.13 -5.32
CA LYS A 55 10.64 -0.47 -6.63
C LYS A 55 9.49 -1.00 -7.47
N ILE A 56 8.61 -0.12 -7.92
CA ILE A 56 7.46 -0.48 -8.75
C ILE A 56 7.43 0.37 -10.02
N LYS A 57 7.07 -0.26 -11.14
CA LYS A 57 6.79 0.45 -12.40
C LYS A 57 5.57 1.36 -12.22
N SER A 58 5.51 2.45 -12.97
CA SER A 58 4.43 3.45 -12.90
C SER A 58 3.03 2.91 -13.26
N ILE A 59 2.95 1.70 -13.83
CA ILE A 59 1.70 1.01 -14.19
C ILE A 59 1.10 0.29 -12.98
N TYR A 60 1.92 -0.07 -11.99
CA TYR A 60 1.49 -0.84 -10.83
C TYR A 60 0.74 0.03 -9.80
N GLY A 61 -0.25 -0.59 -9.18
CA GLY A 61 -1.07 -0.01 -8.12
C GLY A 61 -0.60 -0.38 -6.71
N GLU A 62 -1.36 0.06 -5.72
CA GLU A 62 -1.07 -0.21 -4.29
C GLU A 62 -1.16 -1.70 -3.97
N VAL A 63 -2.07 -2.42 -4.65
CA VAL A 63 -2.25 -3.87 -4.52
C VAL A 63 -1.01 -4.62 -5.01
N ASP A 64 -0.46 -4.26 -6.17
CA ASP A 64 0.74 -4.90 -6.72
C ASP A 64 1.94 -4.73 -5.79
N ALA A 65 2.11 -3.54 -5.21
CA ALA A 65 3.17 -3.26 -4.23
C ALA A 65 3.00 -4.09 -2.95
N TYR A 66 1.77 -4.34 -2.53
CA TYR A 66 1.46 -5.21 -1.40
C TYR A 66 1.73 -6.69 -1.71
N CYS A 67 1.35 -7.18 -2.90
CA CYS A 67 1.68 -8.54 -3.33
C CYS A 67 3.20 -8.76 -3.38
N MET A 68 3.95 -7.85 -4.01
CA MET A 68 5.42 -7.92 -4.01
C MET A 68 6.02 -7.90 -2.60
N PHE A 69 5.42 -7.15 -1.67
CA PHE A 69 5.84 -7.13 -0.28
C PHE A 69 5.60 -8.47 0.42
N ILE A 70 4.41 -9.05 0.24
CA ILE A 70 4.04 -10.37 0.77
C ILE A 70 4.95 -11.46 0.21
N ASP A 71 5.11 -11.51 -1.12
CA ASP A 71 6.00 -12.46 -1.77
C ASP A 71 7.40 -12.32 -1.21
N SER A 72 7.93 -11.09 -1.12
CA SER A 72 9.26 -10.86 -0.54
C SER A 72 9.35 -11.12 0.97
N TYR A 73 8.22 -11.19 1.67
CA TYR A 73 8.17 -11.52 3.10
C TYR A 73 8.20 -13.05 3.28
N TYR A 74 7.34 -13.78 2.57
CA TYR A 74 7.26 -15.23 2.65
C TYR A 74 8.37 -15.96 1.90
N VAL A 75 8.88 -15.42 0.78
CA VAL A 75 10.06 -15.98 0.08
C VAL A 75 11.29 -16.02 0.98
N SER A 76 11.41 -15.08 1.93
CA SER A 76 12.48 -15.08 2.91
C SER A 76 12.28 -16.09 4.05
N SER A 77 11.12 -16.76 4.11
CA SER A 77 10.68 -17.66 5.18
C SER A 77 10.45 -19.10 4.71
N GLU A 78 10.96 -19.47 3.53
CA GLU A 78 10.83 -20.78 2.86
C GLU A 78 9.50 -20.95 2.08
N ALA A 79 9.62 -21.32 0.79
CA ALA A 79 8.55 -21.59 -0.18
C ALA A 79 7.68 -22.82 0.20
N PRO A 80 6.55 -23.16 -0.46
CA PRO A 80 5.57 -22.45 -1.32
C PRO A 80 4.09 -22.64 -0.86
N ALA A 81 3.15 -21.78 -1.27
CA ALA A 81 1.66 -21.96 -1.35
C ALA A 81 1.03 -20.55 -1.48
N ASP A 82 0.11 -20.21 -2.37
CA ASP A 82 -1.11 -20.91 -2.78
C ASP A 82 -1.62 -20.32 -4.11
N GLU A 83 -1.97 -21.23 -5.00
CA GLU A 83 -2.64 -21.01 -6.26
C GLU A 83 -4.14 -20.89 -5.95
N SER A 84 -4.73 -19.69 -5.99
CA SER A 84 -6.19 -19.57 -5.92
C SER A 84 -6.71 -18.37 -6.69
N GLY A 85 -6.97 -18.63 -7.97
CA GLY A 85 -7.67 -17.74 -8.89
C GLY A 85 -8.40 -18.50 -9.99
N GLU A 86 -8.89 -19.71 -9.68
CA GLU A 86 -9.88 -20.39 -10.51
C GLU A 86 -11.14 -19.52 -10.58
N ARG A 87 -11.47 -19.02 -11.77
CA ARG A 87 -12.86 -18.93 -12.20
C ARG A 87 -12.93 -19.15 -13.70
N GLU A 88 -13.20 -20.41 -14.04
CA GLU A 88 -13.78 -20.84 -15.30
C GLU A 88 -15.00 -19.98 -15.68
N GLY A 89 -15.17 -19.77 -16.98
CA GLY A 89 -16.33 -19.12 -17.60
C GLY A 89 -16.02 -18.63 -18.99
#